data_AF-A0A6J7PDU9-F1
#
_entry.id   AF-A0A6J7PDU9-F1
#
_cell.length_a   1.000
_cell.length_b   1.000
_cell.length_c   1.000
_cell.angle_alpha   90.00
_cell.angle_beta   90.00
_cell.angle_gamma   90.00
#
_symmetry.space_group_name_H-M   'P 1'
#
loop_
_entity.id
_entity.type
_entity.pdbx_description
1 polymer ?
#
loop_
_entity_poly.entity_id
_entity_poly.type
_entity_poly.pdbx_seq_one_letter_code
_entity_poly.pdbx_strand_id
1 'polypeptide(L)'
;MEEPRDVVAIERTRDFSGRYHVLLGAIDHLQGIGPEQLKIRELIARVGDGAITEVILCTNPNLEGEATSLYLSRVLDVPGLTVSRLSSGLPVGGDLEYADELTLSRALEGRRVVERS
;
A
#
# COMPACT_ATOMS: atom_id res chain seq x y z
N MET A 1 0.76 -4.43 -4.73
CA MET A 1 -0.01 -5.35 -3.86
C MET A 1 0.79 -6.60 -3.64
N GLU A 2 0.55 -7.33 -2.56
CA GLU A 2 1.36 -8.50 -2.23
C GLU A 2 0.88 -9.72 -3.03
N GLU A 3 -0.43 -9.93 -3.09
CA GLU A 3 -1.03 -11.16 -3.59
C GLU A 3 -2.06 -10.93 -4.71
N PRO A 4 -2.26 -11.89 -5.64
CA PRO A 4 -3.27 -11.77 -6.69
C PRO A 4 -4.70 -11.57 -6.16
N ARG A 5 -5.02 -12.14 -4.99
CA ARG A 5 -6.33 -11.99 -4.34
C ARG A 5 -6.65 -10.55 -3.94
N ASP A 6 -5.63 -9.73 -3.68
CA ASP A 6 -5.80 -8.33 -3.29
C ASP A 6 -6.41 -7.51 -4.42
N VAL A 7 -6.09 -7.86 -5.68
CA VAL A 7 -6.68 -7.25 -6.88
C VAL A 7 -8.20 -7.43 -6.87
N VAL A 8 -8.68 -8.64 -6.54
CA VAL A 8 -10.11 -8.94 -6.50
C VAL A 8 -10.83 -8.11 -5.43
N ALA A 9 -10.17 -7.81 -4.32
CA ALA A 9 -10.74 -6.97 -3.26
C ALA A 9 -10.95 -5.53 -3.73
N ILE A 10 -9.97 -4.94 -4.43
CA ILE A 10 -10.08 -3.58 -4.98
C ILE A 10 -11.06 -3.52 -6.15
N GLU A 11 -11.03 -4.48 -7.08
CA GLU A 11 -11.97 -4.53 -8.22
C GLU A 11 -13.44 -4.55 -7.79
N ARG A 12 -13.74 -5.18 -6.65
CA ARG A 12 -15.11 -5.22 -6.09
C ARG A 12 -15.64 -3.84 -5.71
N THR A 13 -14.78 -2.86 -5.41
CA THR A 13 -15.22 -1.51 -5.08
C THR A 13 -15.68 -0.76 -6.32
N ARG A 14 -15.14 -1.10 -7.51
CA ARG A 14 -15.36 -0.39 -8.78
C ARG A 14 -14.93 1.08 -8.77
N ASP A 15 -14.16 1.49 -7.77
CA ASP A 15 -13.73 2.88 -7.58
C ASP A 15 -12.32 3.14 -8.12
N PHE A 16 -11.58 2.09 -8.49
CA PHE A 16 -10.22 2.21 -9.02
C PHE A 16 -10.18 1.88 -10.50
N SER A 17 -9.65 2.80 -11.32
CA SER A 17 -9.52 2.65 -12.77
C SER A 17 -8.05 2.55 -13.24
N GLY A 18 -7.11 2.37 -12.31
CA GLY A 18 -5.69 2.26 -12.60
C GLY A 18 -5.26 0.84 -13.00
N ARG A 19 -3.95 0.61 -13.00
CA ARG A 19 -3.36 -0.73 -13.27
C ARG A 19 -2.78 -1.32 -12.01
N TYR A 20 -2.87 -2.64 -11.88
CA TYR A 20 -2.28 -3.36 -10.75
C TYR A 20 -0.85 -3.80 -11.02
N HIS A 21 -0.12 -3.99 -9.93
CA HIS A 21 1.14 -4.70 -9.88
C HIS A 21 1.15 -5.59 -8.64
N VAL A 22 1.38 -6.89 -8.86
CA VAL A 22 1.41 -7.90 -7.80
C VAL A 22 2.87 -8.31 -7.57
N LEU A 23 3.34 -8.13 -6.34
CA LEU A 23 4.72 -8.36 -5.93
C LEU A 23 5.04 -9.84 -5.73
N LEU A 24 4.01 -10.69 -5.59
CA LEU A 24 4.09 -12.11 -5.27
C LEU A 24 4.72 -12.36 -3.89
N GLY A 25 4.25 -11.60 -2.90
CA GLY A 25 4.72 -11.65 -1.52
C GLY A 25 5.12 -10.28 -0.97
N ALA A 26 5.78 -10.31 0.17
CA ALA A 26 6.31 -9.17 0.90
C ALA A 26 7.74 -9.49 1.38
N ILE A 27 8.50 -8.44 1.71
CA ILE A 27 9.83 -8.57 2.32
C ILE A 27 9.65 -9.13 3.73
N ASP A 28 10.31 -10.27 3.99
CA ASP A 28 10.25 -10.97 5.27
C ASP A 28 11.68 -11.37 5.69
N HIS A 29 12.23 -10.62 6.64
CA HIS A 29 13.58 -10.85 7.15
C HIS A 29 13.69 -12.15 7.96
N LEU A 30 12.60 -12.60 8.58
CA LEU A 30 12.58 -13.81 9.39
C LEU A 30 12.60 -15.07 8.50
N GLN A 31 11.95 -15.01 7.35
CA GLN A 31 11.96 -16.08 6.34
C GLN A 31 13.06 -15.92 5.29
N GLY A 32 13.89 -14.88 5.38
CA GLY A 32 14.96 -14.60 4.42
C GLY A 32 14.45 -14.26 3.03
N ILE A 33 13.27 -13.62 2.92
CA ILE A 33 12.68 -13.14 1.66
C ILE A 33 13.10 -11.69 1.44
N GLY A 34 14.03 -11.49 0.51
CA GLY A 34 14.51 -10.17 0.09
C GLY A 34 13.76 -9.58 -1.12
N PRO A 35 14.01 -8.30 -1.45
CA PRO A 35 13.41 -7.62 -2.59
C PRO A 35 13.58 -8.34 -3.95
N GLU A 36 14.70 -9.02 -4.13
CA GLU A 36 15.07 -9.77 -5.33
C GLU A 36 14.21 -11.01 -5.58
N GLN A 37 13.51 -11.50 -4.56
CA GLN A 37 12.56 -12.60 -4.66
C GLN A 37 11.15 -12.11 -5.02
N LEU A 38 10.92 -10.80 -5.04
CA LEU A 38 9.65 -10.16 -5.35
C LEU A 38 9.68 -9.54 -6.76
N LYS A 39 8.51 -9.21 -7.29
CA LYS A 39 8.35 -8.56 -8.61
C LYS A 39 8.70 -7.05 -8.64
N ILE A 40 9.58 -6.60 -7.75
CA ILE A 40 9.93 -5.18 -7.61
C ILE A 40 10.71 -4.68 -8.83
N ARG A 41 11.61 -5.49 -9.41
CA ARG A 41 12.38 -5.08 -10.58
C ARG A 41 11.47 -4.76 -11.77
N GLU A 42 10.45 -5.58 -11.98
CA GLU A 42 9.44 -5.39 -13.02
C GLU A 42 8.56 -4.17 -12.74
N LEU A 43 8.27 -3.84 -11.48
CA LEU A 43 7.61 -2.60 -11.11
C LEU A 43 8.45 -1.38 -11.49
N ILE A 44 9.73 -1.37 -11.13
CA ILE A 44 10.65 -0.28 -11.44
C ILE A 44 10.77 -0.08 -12.95
N ALA A 45 10.90 -1.18 -13.72
CA ALA A 45 10.95 -1.11 -15.18
C ALA A 45 9.67 -0.52 -15.79
N ARG A 46 8.49 -0.85 -15.23
CA ARG A 46 7.19 -0.28 -15.66
C ARG A 46 7.06 1.21 -15.36
N VAL A 47 7.64 1.69 -14.26
CA VAL A 47 7.60 3.10 -13.86
C VAL A 47 8.62 3.94 -14.64
N GLY A 48 9.76 3.34 -14.99
CA GLY A 48 10.86 4.03 -15.68
C GLY A 48 10.57 4.52 -17.09
N ASP A 49 9.43 4.14 -17.69
CA ASP A 49 8.99 4.65 -18.99
C ASP A 49 8.44 6.10 -18.94
N GLY A 50 8.22 6.63 -17.72
CA GLY A 50 7.74 8.00 -17.48
C GLY A 50 6.26 8.22 -17.77
N ALA A 51 5.51 7.19 -18.16
CA ALA A 51 4.07 7.28 -18.42
C ALA A 51 3.23 7.19 -17.13
N ILE A 52 3.80 6.62 -16.07
CA ILE A 52 3.17 6.46 -14.76
C ILE A 52 3.49 7.67 -13.89
N THR A 53 2.48 8.41 -13.47
CA THR A 53 2.62 9.60 -12.60
C THR A 53 2.29 9.32 -11.13
N GLU A 54 1.63 8.19 -10.83
CA GLU A 54 1.30 7.78 -9.46
C GLU A 54 1.47 6.27 -9.26
N VAL A 55 2.03 5.89 -8.11
CA VAL A 55 2.02 4.53 -7.59
C VAL A 55 1.37 4.52 -6.21
N ILE A 56 0.32 3.72 -6.05
CA ILE A 56 -0.36 3.49 -4.78
C ILE A 56 0.15 2.18 -4.17
N LEU A 57 0.77 2.28 -3.00
CA LEU A 57 1.26 1.15 -2.22
C LEU A 57 0.10 0.51 -1.46
N CYS A 58 -0.37 -0.62 -1.98
CA CYS A 58 -1.40 -1.45 -1.35
C CYS A 58 -0.76 -2.71 -0.72
N THR A 59 0.15 -2.52 0.23
CA THR A 59 0.69 -3.62 1.06
C THR A 59 -0.12 -3.76 2.34
N ASN A 60 -0.05 -4.92 2.97
CA ASN A 60 -0.77 -5.20 4.20
C ASN A 60 -0.27 -4.31 5.36
N PRO A 61 -1.12 -3.97 6.32
CA PRO A 61 -0.76 -3.11 7.45
C PRO A 61 -0.04 -3.87 8.58
N ASN A 62 0.73 -4.92 8.24
CA ASN A 62 1.56 -5.75 9.12
C ASN A 62 3.05 -5.45 8.95
N LEU A 63 3.92 -6.12 9.70
CA LEU A 63 5.36 -5.84 9.72
C LEU A 63 6.02 -6.00 8.34
N GLU A 64 5.67 -7.06 7.62
CA GLU A 64 6.22 -7.40 6.30
C GLU A 64 5.75 -6.39 5.25
N GLY A 65 4.47 -6.02 5.27
CA GLY A 65 3.90 -5.02 4.38
C GLY A 65 4.41 -3.61 4.66
N GLU A 66 4.69 -3.27 5.91
CA GLU A 66 5.39 -2.03 6.31
C GLU A 66 6.82 -1.99 5.77
N ALA A 67 7.59 -3.07 5.98
CA ALA A 67 8.96 -3.18 5.46
C ALA A 67 8.99 -3.05 3.93
N THR A 68 8.06 -3.73 3.25
CA THR A 68 7.91 -3.68 1.79
C THR A 68 7.52 -2.29 1.31
N SER A 69 6.56 -1.63 1.98
CA SER A 69 6.14 -0.27 1.63
C SER A 69 7.27 0.74 1.80
N LEU A 70 8.03 0.65 2.91
CA LEU A 70 9.16 1.53 3.17
C LEU A 70 10.25 1.34 2.12
N TYR A 71 10.57 0.10 1.77
CA TYR A 71 11.53 -0.20 0.71
C TYR A 71 11.07 0.40 -0.63
N LEU A 72 9.81 0.16 -1.03
CA LEU A 72 9.22 0.68 -2.26
C LEU A 72 9.23 2.20 -2.32
N SER A 73 8.91 2.88 -1.21
CA SER A 73 8.91 4.35 -1.14
C SER A 73 10.29 4.95 -1.45
N ARG A 74 11.37 4.26 -1.10
CA ARG A 74 12.75 4.73 -1.35
C ARG A 74 13.21 4.45 -2.77
N VAL A 75 12.87 3.28 -3.33
CA VAL A 75 13.31 2.92 -4.69
C VAL A 75 12.45 3.59 -5.78
N LEU A 76 11.24 4.02 -5.43
CA LEU A 76 10.34 4.78 -6.31
C LEU A 76 10.44 6.30 -6.09
N ASP A 77 11.41 6.79 -5.31
CA ASP A 77 11.65 8.21 -5.14
C ASP A 77 12.33 8.79 -6.39
N VAL A 78 11.53 8.97 -7.45
CA VAL A 78 11.96 9.47 -8.75
C VAL A 78 11.19 10.74 -9.13
N PRO A 79 11.83 11.71 -9.83
CA PRO A 79 11.18 12.97 -10.17
C PRO A 79 9.89 12.76 -10.99
N GLY A 80 8.81 13.44 -10.57
CA GLY A 80 7.53 13.40 -11.28
C GLY A 80 6.62 12.21 -10.94
N LEU A 81 7.07 11.29 -10.09
CA LEU A 81 6.26 10.19 -9.59
C LEU A 81 5.72 10.53 -8.20
N THR A 82 4.39 10.44 -8.03
CA THR A 82 3.76 10.47 -6.72
C THR A 82 3.69 9.06 -6.17
N VAL A 83 4.20 8.84 -4.96
CA VAL A 83 4.05 7.57 -4.25
C VAL A 83 3.11 7.79 -3.07
N SER A 84 1.95 7.15 -3.10
CA SER A 84 0.95 7.20 -2.05
C SER A 84 0.77 5.82 -1.42
N ARG A 85 0.16 5.74 -0.24
CA ARG A 85 -0.17 4.49 0.44
C ARG A 85 -1.60 4.53 0.91
N LEU A 86 -2.30 3.40 0.86
CA LEU A 86 -3.63 3.30 1.45
C LEU A 86 -3.55 3.63 2.94
N SER A 87 -4.43 4.52 3.41
CA SER A 87 -4.53 4.84 4.83
C SER A 87 -4.94 3.59 5.61
N SER A 88 -4.25 3.34 6.72
CA SER A 88 -4.71 2.39 7.72
C SER A 88 -5.67 3.09 8.68
N GLY A 89 -6.74 2.40 9.10
CA GLY A 89 -7.75 2.99 9.95
C GLY A 89 -8.89 2.04 10.27
N LEU A 90 -9.90 2.57 10.96
CA LEU A 90 -11.06 1.80 11.40
C LEU A 90 -11.92 1.34 10.21
N PRO A 91 -12.39 0.09 10.19
CA PRO A 91 -13.35 -0.35 9.20
C PRO A 91 -14.68 0.37 9.38
N VAL A 92 -15.35 0.71 8.27
CA VAL A 92 -16.70 1.27 8.31
C VAL A 92 -17.65 0.26 8.95
N GLY A 93 -18.44 0.72 9.93
CA GLY A 93 -19.40 -0.11 10.66
C GLY A 93 -18.81 -0.93 11.81
N GLY A 94 -17.52 -0.77 12.13
CA GLY A 94 -16.94 -1.29 13.37
C GLY A 94 -17.09 -0.33 14.54
N ASP A 95 -17.24 -0.86 15.76
CA ASP A 95 -17.26 -0.03 16.97
C ASP A 95 -15.84 0.28 17.45
N LEU A 96 -15.65 1.51 17.93
CA LEU A 96 -14.38 1.99 18.49
C LEU A 96 -13.87 1.13 19.66
N GLU A 97 -14.78 0.55 20.44
CA GLU A 97 -14.44 -0.25 21.63
C GLU A 97 -13.77 -1.59 21.32
N TYR A 98 -13.91 -2.10 20.09
CA TYR A 98 -13.30 -3.35 19.65
C TYR A 98 -12.07 -3.15 18.77
N ALA A 99 -11.67 -1.91 18.52
CA ALA A 99 -10.48 -1.61 17.74
C ALA A 99 -9.22 -1.75 18.59
N ASP A 100 -8.16 -2.33 18.01
CA ASP A 100 -6.86 -2.38 18.65
C ASP A 100 -6.19 -1.00 18.70
N GLU A 101 -5.26 -0.83 19.63
CA GLU A 101 -4.56 0.44 19.88
C GLU A 101 -3.83 0.98 18.64
N LEU A 102 -3.24 0.09 17.83
CA LEU A 102 -2.50 0.48 16.64
C LEU A 102 -3.44 1.02 15.55
N THR A 103 -4.57 0.37 15.34
CA THR A 103 -5.62 0.85 14.43
C THR A 103 -6.17 2.21 14.87
N LEU A 104 -6.42 2.39 16.18
CA LEU A 104 -6.88 3.66 16.73
C LEU A 104 -5.83 4.78 16.55
N SER A 105 -4.55 4.50 16.82
CA SER A 105 -3.46 5.47 16.61
C SER A 105 -3.40 5.94 15.16
N ARG A 106 -3.43 4.99 14.22
CA ARG A 106 -3.42 5.28 12.77
C ARG A 106 -4.64 6.08 12.33
N ALA A 107 -5.82 5.76 12.84
CA ALA A 107 -7.04 6.51 12.56
C ALA A 107 -6.97 7.97 13.09
N LEU A 108 -6.35 8.19 14.25
CA LEU A 108 -6.14 9.53 14.83
C LEU A 108 -5.10 10.34 14.05
N GLU A 109 -4.03 9.71 13.58
CA GLU A 109 -3.02 10.33 12.71
C GLU A 109 -3.62 10.75 11.36
N GLY A 110 -4.43 9.86 10.75
CA GLY A 110 -5.12 10.09 9.49
C GLY A 110 -6.40 10.92 9.57
N ARG A 111 -6.73 11.50 10.75
CA ARG A 111 -7.98 12.24 10.94
C ARG A 111 -8.05 13.45 10.01
N ARG A 112 -9.22 13.66 9.40
CA ARG A 112 -9.48 14.80 8.52
C ARG A 112 -10.31 15.85 9.25
N VAL A 113 -10.01 17.12 9.02
CA VAL A 113 -10.85 18.23 9.49
C VAL A 113 -12.14 18.21 8.68
N VAL A 114 -13.29 18.29 9.36
CA VAL A 114 -14.59 18.40 8.69
C VAL A 114 -14.79 19.86 8.30
N GLU A 115 -14.85 20.13 7.00
CA GLU A 115 -15.23 21.45 6.50
C GLU A 115 -16.71 21.69 6.84
N ARG A 116 -17.01 22.84 7.43
CA ARG A 116 -18.39 23.29 7.62
C ARG A 116 -18.85 23.89 6.30
N SER A 117 -19.81 23.24 5.66
CA SER A 117 -20.56 23.78 4.53
C SER A 117 -21.46 24.96 4.93
#